data_AF-A0A7S4KFN6-F1
#
_entry.id   AF-A0A7S4KFN6-F1
#
_cell.length_a   1.000
_cell.length_b   1.000
_cell.length_c   1.000
_cell.angle_alpha   90.00
_cell.angle_beta   90.00
_cell.angle_gamma   90.00
#
_symmetry.space_group_name_H-M   'P 1'
#
loop_
_entity.id
_entity.type
_entity.pdbx_description
1 polymer ?
#
loop_
_entity_poly.entity_id
_entity_poly.type
_entity_poly.pdbx_seq_one_letter_code
_entity_poly.pdbx_strand_id
1 'polypeptide(L)'
;KRKHRRAMTMVDEVFLGFAEEFEDEEDLAEEEEEFPTRRFNVSKIGGKPVWLSPHLPDTDIITCPQCLHVMPLLLQIYAPLDVHEDSYHRILYVFCCADGRCHQYYTSRKRQSLCYVVLRSQLPKNSKLLPKDGAQEEEEGGKRVEAKGKEKEEDKGKGRCNVCGNFAKNRCGKCKKVYYCS
;
A
#
# COMPACT_ATOMS: atom_id res chain seq x y z
N LYS A 1 -21.14 21.17 -45.89
CA LYS A 1 -21.42 21.78 -44.56
C LYS A 1 -20.94 20.82 -43.47
N ARG A 2 -19.66 20.93 -43.06
CA ARG A 2 -19.05 20.11 -42.02
C ARG A 2 -19.57 20.57 -40.65
N LYS A 3 -20.29 19.71 -39.93
CA LYS A 3 -20.68 19.96 -38.55
C LYS A 3 -19.45 19.74 -37.66
N HIS A 4 -18.89 20.82 -37.13
CA HIS A 4 -17.91 20.75 -36.06
C HIS A 4 -18.57 20.12 -34.83
N ARG A 5 -18.21 18.87 -34.49
CA ARG A 5 -18.45 18.34 -33.14
C ARG A 5 -17.50 19.08 -32.22
N ARG A 6 -18.03 19.93 -31.33
CA ARG A 6 -17.30 20.44 -30.17
C ARG A 6 -16.83 19.23 -29.36
N ALA A 7 -15.52 19.07 -29.20
CA ALA A 7 -14.98 18.17 -28.20
C ALA A 7 -15.42 18.72 -26.83
N MET A 8 -16.19 17.93 -26.08
CA MET A 8 -16.35 18.15 -24.65
C MET A 8 -14.96 17.92 -24.05
N THR A 9 -14.34 19.00 -23.58
CA THR A 9 -13.25 18.89 -22.62
C THR A 9 -13.88 18.39 -21.32
N MET A 10 -13.93 17.06 -21.13
CA MET A 10 -13.97 16.54 -19.78
C MET A 10 -12.67 17.02 -19.13
N VAL A 11 -12.80 17.83 -18.09
CA VAL A 11 -11.70 17.98 -17.16
C VAL A 11 -11.64 16.61 -16.49
N ASP A 12 -10.72 15.75 -16.94
CA ASP A 12 -10.53 14.45 -16.32
C ASP A 12 -10.11 14.72 -14.87
N GLU A 13 -11.03 14.51 -13.93
CA GLU A 13 -10.70 14.53 -12.51
C GLU A 13 -9.70 13.40 -12.26
N VAL A 14 -8.44 13.76 -12.05
CA VAL A 14 -7.38 12.82 -11.71
C VAL A 14 -7.41 12.61 -10.20
N PHE A 15 -7.94 11.48 -9.77
CA PHE A 15 -7.94 11.08 -8.35
C PHE A 15 -6.53 10.63 -7.93
N LEU A 16 -5.98 11.28 -6.91
CA LEU A 16 -4.72 10.92 -6.24
C LEU A 16 -4.97 10.87 -4.73
N GLY A 17 -4.40 9.89 -4.04
CA GLY A 17 -4.62 9.71 -2.61
C GLY A 17 -5.69 8.67 -2.32
N PHE A 18 -6.50 8.89 -1.28
CA PHE A 18 -7.51 7.92 -0.86
C PHE A 18 -8.75 8.02 -1.73
N ALA A 19 -9.38 6.87 -2.00
CA ALA A 19 -10.63 6.83 -2.76
C ALA A 19 -11.85 7.13 -1.87
N GLU A 20 -11.63 7.24 -0.56
CA GLU A 20 -12.61 7.55 0.49
C GLU A 20 -12.36 8.98 0.98
N GLU A 21 -13.43 9.66 1.42
CA GLU A 21 -13.32 11.00 2.03
C GLU A 21 -12.44 10.90 3.28
N PHE A 22 -11.49 11.83 3.42
CA PHE A 22 -10.58 11.86 4.56
C PHE A 22 -11.17 12.74 5.66
N GLU A 23 -11.36 12.17 6.84
CA GLU A 23 -11.68 12.89 8.08
C GLU A 23 -10.42 13.65 8.58
N ASP A 24 -10.60 14.64 9.45
CA ASP A 24 -9.52 15.54 9.90
C ASP A 24 -8.40 14.77 10.65
N GLU A 25 -7.15 15.26 10.65
CA GLU A 25 -5.98 14.54 11.22
C GLU A 25 -6.13 14.17 12.71
N GLU A 26 -6.87 14.97 13.48
CA GLU A 26 -7.15 14.71 14.90
C GLU A 26 -8.13 13.55 15.05
N ASP A 27 -9.21 13.53 14.26
CA ASP A 27 -10.21 12.45 14.24
C ASP A 27 -9.55 11.11 13.83
N LEU A 28 -8.62 11.15 12.86
CA LEU A 28 -7.88 9.96 12.42
C LEU A 28 -6.98 9.36 13.52
N ALA A 29 -6.35 10.20 14.34
CA ALA A 29 -5.48 9.73 15.41
C ALA A 29 -6.30 9.05 16.53
N GLU A 30 -7.45 9.63 16.87
CA GLU A 30 -8.39 9.05 17.83
C GLU A 30 -9.00 7.74 17.31
N GLU A 31 -9.44 7.72 16.04
CA GLU A 31 -9.94 6.51 15.40
C GLU A 31 -8.87 5.42 15.24
N GLU A 32 -7.61 5.75 14.94
CA GLU A 32 -6.53 4.76 14.80
C GLU A 32 -6.15 4.15 16.17
N GLU A 33 -6.31 4.89 17.27
CA GLU A 33 -6.16 4.34 18.63
C GLU A 33 -7.30 3.37 18.99
N GLU A 34 -8.55 3.69 18.63
CA GLU A 34 -9.72 2.86 18.93
C GLU A 34 -9.85 1.65 17.98
N PHE A 35 -9.59 1.87 16.69
CA PHE A 35 -9.71 0.90 15.60
C PHE A 35 -8.43 0.78 14.77
N PRO A 36 -7.31 0.31 15.36
CA PRO A 36 -6.02 0.16 14.69
C PRO A 36 -6.02 -0.80 13.48
N THR A 37 -7.08 -1.59 13.25
CA THR A 37 -7.22 -2.37 12.00
C THR A 37 -7.70 -1.52 10.82
N ARG A 38 -8.36 -0.37 11.05
CA ARG A 38 -8.91 0.48 9.98
C ARG A 38 -7.88 0.90 8.95
N ARG A 39 -6.65 1.19 9.36
CA ARG A 39 -5.54 1.54 8.46
C ARG A 39 -5.27 0.52 7.35
N PHE A 40 -5.62 -0.76 7.54
CA PHE A 40 -5.49 -1.81 6.53
C PHE A 40 -6.71 -1.93 5.63
N ASN A 41 -7.85 -1.38 6.06
CA ASN A 41 -9.15 -1.53 5.40
C ASN A 41 -9.43 -0.41 4.38
N VAL A 42 -8.46 0.47 4.11
CA VAL A 42 -8.61 1.62 3.20
C VAL A 42 -8.00 1.34 1.82
N SER A 43 -8.75 1.69 0.77
CA SER A 43 -8.25 1.71 -0.60
C SER A 43 -7.59 3.05 -0.96
N LYS A 44 -6.44 3.00 -1.64
CA LYS A 44 -5.64 4.21 -1.95
C LYS A 44 -4.85 4.12 -3.24
N ILE A 45 -4.69 5.26 -3.88
CA ILE A 45 -3.92 5.50 -5.11
C ILE A 45 -2.57 6.11 -4.74
N GLY A 46 -1.49 5.42 -5.06
CA GLY A 46 -0.13 5.86 -4.77
C GLY A 46 0.28 5.78 -3.30
N GLY A 47 1.32 6.55 -2.94
CA GLY A 47 1.93 6.55 -1.61
C GLY A 47 2.71 5.27 -1.28
N LYS A 48 2.99 5.03 0.01
CA LYS A 48 3.65 3.80 0.48
C LYS A 48 2.63 2.71 0.78
N PRO A 49 2.86 1.44 0.45
CA PRO A 49 1.95 0.34 0.82
C PRO A 49 1.81 0.24 2.33
N VAL A 50 0.58 0.01 2.79
CA VAL A 50 0.27 -0.40 4.16
C VAL A 50 0.21 -1.92 4.15
N TRP A 51 1.31 -2.57 4.49
CA TRP A 51 1.43 -4.02 4.37
C TRP A 51 0.59 -4.76 5.42
N LEU A 52 -0.36 -5.58 4.94
CA LEU A 52 -1.18 -6.46 5.77
C LEU A 52 -0.35 -7.51 6.52
N SER A 53 0.78 -7.93 5.97
CA SER A 53 1.71 -8.89 6.57
C SER A 53 3.03 -8.21 6.91
N PRO A 54 3.66 -8.54 8.06
CA PRO A 54 5.01 -8.07 8.37
C PRO A 54 6.09 -8.70 7.46
N HIS A 55 5.74 -9.75 6.71
CA HIS A 55 6.62 -10.38 5.75
C HIS A 55 6.44 -9.72 4.38
N LEU A 56 7.32 -8.76 4.09
CA LEU A 56 7.31 -7.99 2.85
C LEU A 56 7.82 -8.82 1.67
N PRO A 57 7.34 -8.57 0.44
CA PRO A 57 7.84 -9.23 -0.75
C PRO A 57 9.30 -8.86 -1.01
N ASP A 58 10.05 -9.77 -1.64
CA ASP A 58 11.39 -9.44 -2.15
C ASP A 58 11.32 -8.29 -3.15
N THR A 59 12.34 -7.43 -3.12
CA THR A 59 12.39 -6.24 -3.97
C THR A 59 12.41 -6.60 -5.46
N ASP A 60 12.97 -7.75 -5.81
CA ASP A 60 13.03 -8.23 -7.19
C ASP A 60 11.64 -8.50 -7.77
N ILE A 61 10.67 -8.90 -6.93
CA ILE A 61 9.28 -9.15 -7.35
C ILE A 61 8.62 -7.85 -7.84
N ILE A 62 8.95 -6.72 -7.22
CA ILE A 62 8.40 -5.39 -7.56
C ILE A 62 9.36 -4.58 -8.43
N THR A 63 10.37 -5.22 -9.01
CA THR A 63 11.31 -4.57 -9.94
C THR A 63 10.81 -4.71 -11.37
N CYS A 64 10.85 -3.61 -12.13
CA CYS A 64 10.40 -3.60 -13.51
C CYS A 64 11.27 -4.54 -14.36
N PRO A 65 10.71 -5.50 -15.09
CA PRO A 65 11.49 -6.42 -15.92
C PRO A 65 12.13 -5.74 -17.15
N GLN A 66 11.75 -4.50 -17.45
CA GLN A 66 12.22 -3.76 -18.62
C GLN A 66 13.40 -2.83 -18.29
N CYS A 67 13.24 -1.94 -17.31
CA CYS A 67 14.27 -0.98 -16.92
C CYS A 67 15.04 -1.35 -15.65
N LEU A 68 14.63 -2.44 -14.95
CA LEU A 68 15.25 -2.93 -13.72
C LEU A 68 15.20 -1.94 -12.54
N HIS A 69 14.36 -0.90 -12.63
CA HIS A 69 14.07 -0.03 -11.50
C HIS A 69 12.93 -0.60 -10.65
N VAL A 70 13.00 -0.37 -9.33
CA VAL A 70 11.90 -0.69 -8.43
C VAL A 70 10.65 0.10 -8.79
N MET A 71 9.51 -0.58 -8.84
CA MET A 71 8.25 0.03 -9.20
C MET A 71 7.61 0.67 -7.96
N PRO A 72 7.10 1.91 -8.04
CA PRO A 72 6.25 2.47 -6.99
C PRO A 72 4.89 1.78 -6.92
N LEU A 73 4.23 1.91 -5.78
CA LEU A 73 2.83 1.52 -5.63
C LEU A 73 1.96 2.45 -6.49
N LEU A 74 1.15 1.85 -7.36
CA LEU A 74 0.10 2.53 -8.11
C LEU A 74 -1.21 2.53 -7.33
N LEU A 75 -1.61 1.38 -6.79
CA LEU A 75 -2.91 1.20 -6.14
C LEU A 75 -2.83 0.16 -5.03
N GLN A 76 -3.52 0.40 -3.93
CA GLN A 76 -3.82 -0.58 -2.89
C GLN A 76 -5.34 -0.66 -2.77
N ILE A 77 -5.90 -1.86 -2.86
CA ILE A 77 -7.34 -2.12 -2.80
C ILE A 77 -7.61 -3.05 -1.63
N TYR A 78 -8.40 -2.58 -0.66
CA TYR A 78 -9.02 -3.47 0.31
C TYR A 78 -10.21 -4.15 -0.35
N ALA A 79 -10.18 -5.48 -0.42
CA ALA A 79 -11.12 -6.28 -1.19
C ALA A 79 -11.46 -7.57 -0.41
N PRO A 80 -12.14 -7.43 0.75
CA PRO A 80 -12.45 -8.52 1.66
C PRO A 80 -13.30 -9.61 1.00
N LEU A 81 -13.15 -10.83 1.48
CA LEU A 81 -13.94 -11.98 1.01
C LEU A 81 -14.54 -12.71 2.22
N ASP A 82 -15.75 -12.31 2.58
CA ASP A 82 -16.43 -12.80 3.79
C ASP A 82 -16.81 -14.28 3.75
N VAL A 83 -16.85 -14.88 2.55
CA VAL A 83 -17.21 -16.29 2.33
C VAL A 83 -16.07 -17.24 2.73
N HIS A 84 -14.83 -16.74 2.83
CA HIS A 84 -13.64 -17.54 3.06
C HIS A 84 -12.94 -17.05 4.32
N GLU A 85 -12.95 -17.88 5.37
CA GLU A 85 -12.39 -17.54 6.69
C GLU A 85 -10.93 -17.07 6.62
N ASP A 86 -10.12 -17.62 5.70
CA ASP A 86 -8.70 -17.28 5.50
C ASP A 86 -8.44 -16.02 4.66
N SER A 87 -9.47 -15.37 4.12
CA SER A 87 -9.35 -14.18 3.28
C SER A 87 -10.30 -13.05 3.64
N TYR A 88 -10.73 -13.03 4.90
CA TYR A 88 -11.54 -11.96 5.45
C TYR A 88 -10.87 -10.60 5.23
N HIS A 89 -9.60 -10.44 5.66
CA HIS A 89 -8.80 -9.29 5.27
C HIS A 89 -8.04 -9.65 3.99
N ARG A 90 -8.36 -9.00 2.88
CA ARG A 90 -7.67 -9.22 1.61
C ARG A 90 -7.32 -7.89 0.98
N ILE A 91 -6.04 -7.71 0.66
CA ILE A 91 -5.53 -6.52 0.00
C ILE A 91 -4.84 -6.91 -1.30
N LEU A 92 -5.14 -6.15 -2.36
CA LEU A 92 -4.40 -6.18 -3.62
C LEU A 92 -3.50 -4.95 -3.71
N TYR A 93 -2.21 -5.18 -3.95
CA TYR A 93 -1.24 -4.11 -4.22
C TYR A 93 -0.84 -4.17 -5.69
N VAL A 94 -1.00 -3.06 -6.39
CA VAL A 94 -0.60 -2.91 -7.78
C VAL A 94 0.62 -2.01 -7.82
N PHE A 95 1.75 -2.55 -8.28
CA PHE A 95 2.97 -1.82 -8.55
C PHE A 95 3.13 -1.61 -10.04
N CYS A 96 3.63 -0.45 -10.46
CA CYS A 96 3.72 -0.09 -11.87
C CYS A 96 4.98 0.73 -12.15
N CYS A 97 5.65 0.44 -13.28
CA CYS A 97 6.81 1.22 -13.69
C CYS A 97 6.42 2.66 -14.03
N ALA A 98 7.14 3.62 -13.45
CA ALA A 98 6.95 5.05 -13.72
C ALA A 98 7.58 5.52 -15.04
N ASP A 99 8.42 4.69 -15.69
CA ASP A 99 9.02 5.03 -16.99
C ASP A 99 8.05 4.69 -18.13
N GLY A 100 7.48 5.74 -18.75
CA GLY A 100 6.53 5.60 -19.85
C GLY A 100 7.06 4.80 -21.05
N ARG A 101 8.38 4.71 -21.25
CA ARG A 101 8.96 3.89 -22.32
C ARG A 101 8.70 2.40 -22.08
N CYS A 102 8.70 1.95 -20.82
CA CYS A 102 8.41 0.56 -20.45
C CYS A 102 6.99 0.11 -20.84
N HIS A 103 6.06 1.06 -20.98
CA HIS A 103 4.67 0.82 -21.40
C HIS A 103 4.51 0.70 -22.92
N GLN A 104 5.44 1.28 -23.70
CA GLN A 104 5.38 1.25 -25.17
C GLN A 104 5.75 -0.13 -25.74
N TYR A 105 6.62 -0.87 -25.05
CA TYR A 105 7.08 -2.21 -25.43
C TYR A 105 5.93 -3.23 -25.58
N TYR A 106 4.82 -3.02 -24.85
CA TYR A 106 3.62 -3.87 -24.88
C TYR A 106 2.92 -3.92 -26.25
N THR A 107 3.06 -2.89 -27.09
CA THR A 107 2.31 -2.78 -28.36
C THR A 107 2.91 -3.61 -29.51
N SER A 108 4.07 -4.23 -29.31
CA SER A 108 4.74 -5.07 -30.32
C SER A 108 4.52 -6.58 -30.02
N ARG A 109 4.11 -7.36 -31.03
CA ARG A 109 3.59 -8.75 -30.97
C ARG A 109 4.50 -9.85 -30.37
N LYS A 110 5.54 -9.53 -29.60
CA LYS A 110 6.33 -10.50 -28.84
C LYS A 110 5.86 -10.48 -27.39
N ARG A 111 5.52 -11.66 -26.84
CA ARG A 111 5.15 -11.87 -25.42
C ARG A 111 6.15 -11.16 -24.49
N GLN A 112 5.84 -9.94 -24.10
CA GLN A 112 6.70 -9.11 -23.26
C GLN A 112 6.05 -8.95 -21.90
N SER A 113 6.86 -9.16 -20.87
CA SER A 113 6.45 -9.06 -19.47
C SER A 113 5.89 -7.67 -19.20
N LEU A 114 4.71 -7.63 -18.60
CA LEU A 114 4.02 -6.40 -18.20
C LEU A 114 4.90 -5.63 -17.23
N CYS A 115 4.95 -4.30 -17.36
CA CYS A 115 5.69 -3.45 -16.42
C CYS A 115 4.84 -3.06 -15.20
N TYR A 116 3.96 -3.98 -14.78
CA TYR A 116 3.19 -3.90 -13.54
C TYR A 116 3.12 -5.28 -12.87
N VAL A 117 2.99 -5.27 -11.56
CA VAL A 117 2.88 -6.47 -10.72
C VAL A 117 1.72 -6.30 -9.76
N VAL A 118 0.92 -7.35 -9.61
CA VAL A 118 -0.18 -7.39 -8.63
C VAL A 118 0.17 -8.41 -7.55
N LEU A 119 0.26 -7.95 -6.31
CA LEU A 119 0.47 -8.78 -5.14
C LEU A 119 -0.84 -8.93 -4.38
N ARG A 120 -1.11 -10.16 -3.92
CA ARG A 120 -2.24 -10.48 -3.05
C ARG A 120 -1.71 -10.78 -1.65
N SER A 121 -2.24 -10.09 -0.64
CA SER A 121 -2.05 -10.44 0.76
C SER A 121 -3.41 -10.71 1.38
N GLN A 122 -3.51 -11.77 2.18
CA GLN A 122 -4.75 -12.15 2.83
C GLN A 122 -4.49 -12.69 4.24
N LEU A 123 -5.38 -12.38 5.17
CA LEU A 123 -5.37 -12.87 6.54
C LEU A 123 -6.78 -13.29 6.98
N PRO A 124 -6.87 -14.27 7.89
CA PRO A 124 -8.13 -14.61 8.53
C PRO A 124 -8.68 -13.48 9.41
N LYS A 125 -9.98 -13.51 9.68
CA LYS A 125 -10.68 -12.48 10.50
C LYS A 125 -10.03 -12.23 11.87
N ASN A 126 -9.67 -13.31 12.57
CA ASN A 126 -9.08 -13.25 13.91
C ASN A 126 -7.55 -13.43 13.88
N SER A 127 -6.89 -12.92 12.83
CA SER A 127 -5.45 -13.07 12.67
C SER A 127 -4.68 -12.37 13.79
N LYS A 128 -3.80 -13.12 14.48
CA LYS A 128 -2.89 -12.58 15.51
C LYS A 128 -1.86 -11.58 14.98
N LEU A 129 -1.75 -11.45 13.65
CA LEU A 129 -0.86 -10.50 12.99
C LEU A 129 -1.47 -9.09 12.93
N LEU A 130 -2.78 -8.98 13.12
CA LEU A 130 -3.46 -7.70 13.17
C LEU A 130 -3.49 -7.16 14.61
N PRO A 131 -3.43 -5.82 14.78
CA PRO A 131 -3.82 -5.19 16.02
C PRO A 131 -5.23 -5.62 16.41
N LYS A 132 -5.52 -5.68 17.71
CA LYS A 132 -6.89 -5.84 18.19
C LYS A 132 -7.54 -4.46 18.22
N ASP A 133 -8.72 -4.35 17.64
CA ASP A 133 -9.56 -3.17 17.85
C ASP A 133 -10.12 -3.17 19.27
N GLY A 134 -10.32 -1.98 19.84
CA GLY A 134 -10.80 -1.82 21.20
C GLY A 134 -12.27 -2.21 21.34
N ALA A 135 -12.53 -3.44 21.78
CA ALA A 135 -13.69 -3.68 22.64
C ALA A 135 -13.18 -3.70 24.07
N GLN A 136 -13.75 -2.88 24.94
CA GLN A 136 -13.53 -2.97 26.39
C GLN A 136 -13.68 -4.44 26.82
N GLU A 137 -12.58 -5.10 27.17
CA GLU A 137 -12.67 -6.26 28.05
C GLU A 137 -13.13 -5.69 29.40
N GLU A 138 -14.34 -6.04 29.84
CA GLU A 138 -14.76 -5.88 31.24
C GLU A 138 -13.83 -6.72 32.11
N GLU A 139 -12.66 -6.18 32.47
CA GLU A 139 -11.84 -6.73 33.55
C GLU A 139 -11.69 -5.67 34.65
N GLU A 140 -12.33 -5.98 35.77
CA GLU A 140 -12.09 -5.34 37.07
C GLU A 140 -10.57 -5.31 37.34
N GLY A 141 -10.02 -4.12 37.55
CA GLY A 141 -8.67 -3.98 38.11
C GLY A 141 -7.59 -3.52 37.14
N GLY A 142 -7.71 -2.25 36.73
CA GLY A 142 -6.65 -1.33 36.32
C GLY A 142 -5.25 -1.86 35.97
N LYS A 143 -4.91 -1.73 34.69
CA LYS A 143 -3.68 -1.04 34.22
C LYS A 143 -3.80 -0.68 32.75
N ARG A 144 -3.64 0.60 32.43
CA ARG A 144 -3.65 1.18 31.08
C ARG A 144 -2.44 0.61 30.30
N VAL A 145 -2.69 -0.27 29.34
CA VAL A 145 -1.64 -0.82 28.46
C VAL A 145 -1.61 0.03 27.20
N GLU A 146 -0.50 0.74 26.99
CA GLU A 146 -0.26 1.51 25.76
C GLU A 146 -0.38 0.58 24.53
N ALA A 147 -1.29 0.91 23.61
CA ALA A 147 -1.48 0.21 22.34
C ALA A 147 -0.36 0.53 21.35
N LYS A 148 0.90 0.32 21.74
CA LYS A 148 2.02 0.30 20.80
C LYS A 148 1.98 -1.02 20.06
N GLY A 149 1.45 -1.00 18.83
CA GLY A 149 1.58 -2.11 17.89
C GLY A 149 3.02 -2.62 17.91
N LYS A 150 3.22 -3.87 18.32
CA LYS A 150 4.55 -4.46 18.45
C LYS A 150 5.14 -4.67 17.06
N GLU A 151 5.87 -3.69 16.55
CA GLU A 151 6.87 -3.93 15.51
C GLU A 151 7.81 -5.04 16.03
N LYS A 152 7.98 -6.12 15.25
CA LYS A 152 8.95 -7.18 15.58
C LYS A 152 10.31 -6.52 15.76
N GLU A 153 11.11 -6.99 16.72
CA GLU A 153 12.47 -6.46 16.98
C GLU A 153 13.36 -6.40 15.73
N GLU A 154 13.09 -7.24 14.73
CA GLU A 154 13.81 -7.30 13.44
C GLU A 154 13.58 -6.09 12.51
N ASP A 155 12.55 -5.28 12.77
CA ASP A 155 12.17 -4.10 11.99
C ASP A 155 12.68 -2.78 12.61
N LYS A 156 13.08 -2.81 13.89
CA LYS A 156 13.61 -1.65 14.59
C LYS A 156 14.88 -1.13 13.90
N GLY A 157 14.76 -0.01 13.19
CA GLY A 157 15.88 0.74 12.59
C GLY A 157 16.12 0.52 11.09
N LYS A 158 15.31 -0.30 10.40
CA LYS A 158 15.39 -0.43 8.93
C LYS A 158 14.50 0.62 8.27
N GLY A 159 15.13 1.60 7.61
CA GLY A 159 14.38 2.61 6.88
C GLY A 159 13.65 2.01 5.67
N ARG A 160 12.44 2.49 5.41
CA ARG A 160 11.67 2.09 4.22
C ARG A 160 12.12 2.88 2.99
N CYS A 161 12.21 2.19 1.86
CA CYS A 161 12.49 2.76 0.56
C CYS A 161 11.48 3.86 0.22
N ASN A 162 11.99 5.00 -0.24
CA ASN A 162 11.16 6.15 -0.60
C ASN A 162 10.33 5.94 -1.88
N VAL A 163 10.67 4.94 -2.69
CA VAL A 163 10.00 4.66 -3.96
C VAL A 163 8.92 3.59 -3.79
N CYS A 164 9.29 2.41 -3.28
CA CYS A 164 8.39 1.27 -3.22
C CYS A 164 7.86 0.94 -1.82
N GLY A 165 8.42 1.54 -0.75
CA GLY A 165 8.02 1.28 0.63
C GLY A 165 8.53 -0.04 1.24
N ASN A 166 9.31 -0.84 0.50
CA ASN A 166 10.01 -2.02 1.06
C ASN A 166 11.19 -1.64 1.95
N PHE A 167 11.76 -2.60 2.69
CA PHE A 167 13.02 -2.38 3.41
C PHE A 167 14.15 -2.01 2.45
N ALA A 168 14.84 -0.93 2.80
CA ALA A 168 15.93 -0.39 1.99
C ALA A 168 17.28 -0.69 2.63
N LYS A 169 18.27 -0.97 1.77
CA LYS A 169 19.66 -1.21 2.17
C LYS A 169 20.50 0.07 2.13
N ASN A 170 20.10 1.03 1.31
CA ASN A 170 20.89 2.24 1.03
C ASN A 170 20.25 3.49 1.62
N ARG A 171 21.09 4.48 1.93
CA ARG A 171 20.68 5.82 2.38
C ARG A 171 21.16 6.87 1.38
N CYS A 172 20.39 7.93 1.23
CA CYS A 172 20.75 9.08 0.41
C CYS A 172 22.15 9.59 0.75
N GLY A 173 23.05 9.65 -0.23
CA GLY A 173 24.42 10.13 -0.05
C GLY A 173 24.52 11.54 0.51
N LYS A 174 23.57 12.41 0.17
CA LYS A 174 23.54 13.83 0.56
C LYS A 174 22.91 14.07 1.93
N CYS A 175 21.65 13.67 2.14
CA CYS A 175 20.92 14.01 3.36
C CYS A 175 21.00 12.95 4.46
N LYS A 176 21.33 11.68 4.11
CA LYS A 176 21.35 10.52 5.03
C LYS A 176 20.02 10.20 5.75
N LYS A 177 18.94 10.93 5.45
CA LYS A 177 17.60 10.78 6.05
C LYS A 177 16.67 9.88 5.24
N VAL A 178 16.86 9.82 3.92
CA VAL A 178 15.99 9.06 3.00
C VAL A 178 16.66 7.75 2.63
N TYR A 179 15.87 6.70 2.44
CA TYR A 179 16.33 5.35 2.15
C TYR A 179 15.86 4.87 0.77
N TYR A 180 16.66 4.02 0.12
CA TYR A 180 16.40 3.49 -1.22
C TYR A 180 16.81 2.02 -1.31
N CYS A 181 16.12 1.25 -2.16
CA CYS A 181 16.47 -0.14 -2.45
C CYS A 181 17.82 -0.27 -3.16
N SER A 182 18.12 0.67 -4.06
CA SER A 182 19.38 0.84 -4.80
C SER A 182 19.95 2.23 -4.59
#